data_AF-A0A8T4DBS1-F1
#
_entry.id   AF-A0A8T4DBS1-F1
#
_cell.length_a   1.000
_cell.length_b   1.000
_cell.length_c   1.000
_cell.angle_alpha   90.00
_cell.angle_beta   90.00
_cell.angle_gamma   90.00
#
_symmetry.space_group_name_H-M   'P 1'
#
loop_
_entity.id
_entity.type
_entity.pdbx_description
1 polymer ?
#
loop_
_entity_poly.entity_id
_entity_poly.type
_entity_poly.pdbx_seq_one_letter_code
_entity_poly.pdbx_strand_id
1 'polypeptide(L)'
;MTGEKKVYKCKYCGAEFDKPLLLAHHVRAKHKRAKKREKKGVEVEKRTDQMNKAVEAIGILKGLQVSPSLSAEEKKILGDVSKRIEDVLLYLQKVT
;
A
#
# COMPACT_ATOMS: atom_id res chain seq x y z
N MET A 1 38.70 22.63 -13.35
CA MET A 1 37.27 22.29 -13.13
C MET A 1 37.17 20.79 -12.83
N THR A 2 37.37 20.38 -11.58
CA THR A 2 37.25 18.97 -11.16
C THR A 2 35.78 18.66 -10.87
N GLY A 3 35.04 18.28 -11.91
CA GLY A 3 33.66 17.80 -11.78
C GLY A 3 33.67 16.43 -11.13
N GLU A 4 33.19 16.34 -9.89
CA GLU A 4 32.99 15.10 -9.17
C GLU A 4 32.14 14.15 -10.02
N LYS A 5 32.73 13.05 -10.52
CA LYS A 5 31.98 12.01 -11.22
C LYS A 5 31.08 11.33 -10.18
N LYS A 6 29.82 11.78 -10.08
CA LYS A 6 28.79 11.09 -9.32
C LYS A 6 28.58 9.70 -9.94
N VAL A 7 29.16 8.68 -9.32
CA VAL A 7 28.91 7.28 -9.65
C VAL A 7 27.55 6.87 -9.12
N TYR A 8 26.72 6.31 -10.00
CA TYR A 8 25.37 5.85 -9.72
C TYR A 8 25.38 4.34 -9.48
N LYS A 9 25.07 3.91 -8.26
CA LYS A 9 25.08 2.51 -7.83
C LYS A 9 23.74 1.82 -8.06
N CYS A 10 23.76 0.61 -8.57
CA CYS A 10 22.58 -0.23 -8.69
C CYS A 10 22.20 -0.87 -7.36
N LYS A 11 20.99 -0.58 -6.87
CA LYS A 11 20.45 -1.12 -5.60
C LYS A 11 20.36 -2.66 -5.56
N TYR A 12 20.31 -3.34 -6.71
CA TYR A 12 20.09 -4.80 -6.76
C TYR A 12 21.36 -5.64 -6.93
N CYS A 13 22.43 -5.07 -7.47
CA CYS A 13 23.67 -5.81 -7.77
C CYS A 13 24.95 -5.04 -7.43
N GLY A 14 24.85 -3.79 -6.97
CA GLY A 14 26.01 -2.98 -6.59
C GLY A 14 26.81 -2.40 -7.75
N ALA A 15 26.45 -2.67 -9.02
CA ALA A 15 27.17 -2.16 -10.18
C ALA A 15 27.19 -0.61 -10.19
N GLU A 16 28.37 -0.04 -10.40
CA GLU A 16 28.61 1.40 -10.50
C GLU A 16 28.55 1.86 -11.96
N PHE A 17 27.82 2.96 -12.19
CA PHE A 17 27.67 3.56 -13.51
C PHE A 17 28.02 5.05 -13.45
N ASP A 18 28.77 5.55 -14.43
CA ASP A 18 29.10 6.99 -14.50
C ASP A 18 27.91 7.86 -14.92
N LYS A 19 26.84 7.26 -15.46
CA LYS A 19 25.66 7.97 -15.96
C LYS A 19 24.37 7.36 -15.40
N PRO A 20 23.38 8.19 -15.02
CA PRO A 20 22.10 7.71 -14.51
C PRO A 20 21.30 6.95 -15.59
N LEU A 21 21.47 7.33 -16.86
CA LEU A 21 20.86 6.64 -18.01
C LEU A 21 21.33 5.19 -18.13
N LEU A 22 22.62 4.93 -17.93
CA LEU A 22 23.20 3.59 -18.00
C LEU A 22 22.70 2.72 -16.85
N LEU A 23 22.63 3.28 -15.65
CA LEU A 23 22.02 2.62 -14.50
C LEU A 23 20.55 2.26 -14.77
N ALA A 24 19.75 3.20 -15.32
CA ALA A 24 18.34 2.95 -15.62
C ALA A 24 18.15 1.85 -16.68
N HIS A 25 18.98 1.83 -17.72
CA HIS A 25 18.97 0.77 -18.73
C HIS A 25 19.37 -0.59 -18.13
N HIS A 26 20.44 -0.62 -17.34
CA HIS A 26 20.90 -1.82 -16.65
C HIS A 26 19.81 -2.42 -15.75
N VAL A 27 19.15 -1.59 -14.92
CA VAL A 27 18.06 -2.04 -14.04
C VAL A 27 16.88 -2.60 -14.86
N ARG A 28 16.52 -1.98 -15.99
CA ARG A 28 15.43 -2.48 -16.85
C ARG A 28 15.79 -3.82 -17.51
N ALA A 29 17.02 -3.97 -18.00
CA ALA A 29 17.44 -5.15 -18.75
C ALA A 29 17.79 -6.35 -17.83
N LYS A 30 18.57 -6.12 -16.77
CA LYS A 30 19.11 -7.17 -15.88
C LYS A 30 18.23 -7.43 -14.65
N HIS A 31 17.49 -6.42 -14.18
CA HIS A 31 16.69 -6.50 -12.96
C HIS A 31 15.17 -6.45 -13.20
N LYS A 32 14.70 -6.85 -14.39
CA LYS A 32 13.27 -6.89 -14.74
C LYS A 32 12.41 -7.65 -13.70
N ARG A 33 12.90 -8.80 -13.19
CA ARG A 33 12.22 -9.59 -12.16
C ARG A 33 12.25 -8.92 -10.79
N ALA A 34 13.39 -8.38 -10.38
CA ALA A 34 13.53 -7.66 -9.10
C ALA A 34 12.66 -6.41 -9.07
N LYS A 35 12.60 -5.64 -10.17
CA LYS A 35 11.72 -4.48 -10.31
C LYS A 35 10.23 -4.85 -10.28
N LYS A 36 9.85 -6.00 -10.87
CA LYS A 36 8.47 -6.51 -10.78
C LYS A 36 8.12 -6.91 -9.36
N ARG A 37 9.05 -7.51 -8.61
CA ARG A 37 8.87 -7.86 -7.19
C ARG A 37 8.78 -6.63 -6.30
N GLU A 38 9.65 -5.63 -6.47
CA GLU A 38 9.55 -4.37 -5.72
C GLU A 38 8.25 -3.61 -6.02
N LYS A 39 7.84 -3.52 -7.29
CA LYS A 39 6.55 -2.90 -7.64
C LYS A 39 5.37 -3.63 -7.00
N LYS A 40 5.39 -4.97 -7.03
CA LYS A 40 4.37 -5.78 -6.33
C LYS A 40 4.43 -5.55 -4.82
N GLY A 41 5.61 -5.49 -4.22
CA GLY A 41 5.77 -5.22 -2.79
C GLY A 41 5.20 -3.86 -2.38
N VAL A 42 5.49 -2.81 -3.16
CA VAL A 42 4.94 -1.45 -2.94
C VAL A 42 3.42 -1.41 -3.13
N GLU A 43 2.88 -2.15 -4.10
CA GLU A 43 1.44 -2.24 -4.33
C GLU A 43 0.74 -2.99 -3.17
N VAL A 44 1.33 -4.09 -2.69
CA VAL A 44 0.85 -4.84 -1.54
C VAL A 44 0.89 -3.97 -0.28
N GLU A 45 2.00 -3.27 -0.02
CA GLU A 45 2.13 -2.38 1.13
C GLU A 45 1.05 -1.29 1.14
N LYS A 46 0.82 -0.63 -0.01
CA LYS A 46 -0.27 0.35 -0.15
C LYS A 46 -1.64 -0.26 0.10
N ARG A 47 -1.89 -1.47 -0.40
CA ARG A 47 -3.14 -2.19 -0.18
C ARG A 47 -3.34 -2.51 1.30
N THR A 48 -2.29 -2.97 1.98
CA THR A 48 -2.33 -3.27 3.42
C THR A 48 -2.58 -2.01 4.26
N ASP A 49 -1.93 -0.88 3.93
CA ASP A 49 -2.19 0.41 4.60
C ASP A 49 -3.66 0.85 4.43
N GLN A 50 -4.21 0.73 3.22
CA GLN A 50 -5.62 1.03 2.96
C GLN A 50 -6.57 0.12 3.75
N MET A 51 -6.23 -1.17 3.89
CA MET A 51 -7.02 -2.11 4.68
C MET A 51 -6.97 -1.78 6.18
N ASN A 52 -5.80 -1.42 6.71
CA ASN A 52 -5.66 -1.02 8.11
C ASN A 52 -6.52 0.21 8.42
N LYS A 53 -6.48 1.23 7.56
CA LYS A 53 -7.35 2.42 7.68
C LYS A 53 -8.84 2.07 7.67
N ALA A 54 -9.23 1.10 6.85
CA ALA A 54 -10.62 0.63 6.83
C ALA A 54 -11.02 -0.09 8.12
N VAL A 55 -10.12 -0.88 8.73
CA VAL A 55 -10.35 -1.50 10.04
C VAL A 55 -10.52 -0.44 11.13
N GLU A 56 -9.68 0.60 11.13
CA GLU A 56 -9.82 1.73 12.07
C GLU A 56 -11.17 2.44 11.90
N ALA A 57 -11.59 2.72 10.66
CA ALA A 57 -12.88 3.33 10.37
C ALA A 57 -14.06 2.48 10.87
N ILE A 58 -14.01 1.14 10.70
CA ILE A 58 -15.01 0.23 11.27
C ILE A 58 -15.05 0.34 12.80
N GLY A 59 -13.89 0.42 13.46
CA GLY A 59 -13.80 0.61 14.90
C GLY A 59 -14.53 1.88 15.37
N ILE A 60 -14.36 2.98 14.65
CA ILE A 60 -15.05 4.25 14.93
C ILE A 60 -16.57 4.09 14.73
N LEU A 61 -17.01 3.47 13.63
CA LEU A 61 -18.44 3.26 13.35
C LEU A 61 -19.11 2.38 14.43
N LYS A 62 -18.43 1.32 14.88
CA LYS A 62 -18.89 0.48 16.01
C LYS A 62 -18.92 1.26 17.32
N GLY A 63 -17.93 2.10 17.57
CA GLY A 63 -17.92 3.01 18.73
C GLY A 63 -19.07 4.02 18.71
N LEU A 64 -19.46 4.50 17.53
CA LEU A 64 -20.63 5.37 17.38
C LEU A 64 -21.94 4.63 17.65
N GLN A 65 -22.08 3.36 17.27
CA GLN A 65 -23.31 2.58 17.52
C GLN A 65 -23.69 2.47 19.00
N VAL A 66 -22.71 2.49 19.91
CA VAL A 66 -22.96 2.43 21.35
C VAL A 66 -23.30 3.80 21.97
N SER A 67 -23.25 4.88 21.19
CA SER A 67 -23.53 6.23 21.67
C SER A 67 -24.99 6.36 22.17
N PRO A 68 -25.22 6.95 23.36
CA PRO A 68 -26.56 7.22 23.85
C PRO A 68 -27.28 8.32 23.06
N SER A 69 -26.56 9.09 22.24
CA SER A 69 -27.10 10.22 21.46
C SER A 69 -27.78 9.81 20.14
N LEU A 70 -27.71 8.54 19.75
CA LEU A 70 -28.29 8.04 18.49
C LEU A 70 -29.57 7.24 18.74
N SER A 71 -30.55 7.44 17.86
CA SER A 71 -31.80 6.67 17.81
C SER A 71 -31.57 5.22 17.39
N ALA A 72 -32.56 4.36 17.64
CA ALA A 72 -32.49 2.94 17.27
C ALA A 72 -32.32 2.74 15.75
N GLU A 73 -32.94 3.59 14.93
CA GLU A 73 -32.83 3.54 13.47
C GLU A 73 -31.43 3.94 12.98
N GLU A 74 -30.83 4.99 13.54
CA GLU A 74 -29.48 5.41 13.19
C GLU A 74 -28.43 4.35 13.59
N LYS A 75 -28.61 3.73 14.76
CA LYS A 75 -27.75 2.62 15.21
C LYS A 75 -27.83 1.42 14.27
N LYS A 76 -29.04 1.10 13.79
CA LYS A 76 -29.26 0.02 12.83
C LYS A 76 -28.56 0.31 11.49
N ILE A 77 -28.68 1.54 10.97
CA ILE A 77 -28.00 1.95 9.73
C ILE A 77 -26.48 1.82 9.88
N LEU A 78 -25.91 2.31 10.99
CA LEU A 78 -24.48 2.17 11.27
C LEU A 78 -24.05 0.70 11.36
N GLY A 79 -24.90 -0.17 11.92
CA GLY A 79 -24.71 -1.63 11.98
C GLY A 79 -24.60 -2.25 10.60
N ASP A 80 -25.57 -1.95 9.73
CA ASP A 80 -25.63 -2.46 8.36
C ASP A 80 -24.44 -1.96 7.53
N VAL A 81 -24.06 -0.70 7.68
CA VAL A 81 -22.87 -0.12 7.00
C VAL A 81 -21.59 -0.82 7.48
N SER A 82 -21.43 -1.01 8.79
CA SER A 82 -20.24 -1.68 9.35
C SER A 82 -20.09 -3.09 8.81
N LYS A 83 -21.19 -3.85 8.76
CA LYS A 83 -21.20 -5.23 8.25
C LYS A 83 -20.84 -5.31 6.76
N ARG A 84 -21.36 -4.39 5.93
CA ARG A 84 -21.00 -4.34 4.50
C ARG A 84 -19.52 -4.05 4.29
N ILE A 85 -18.92 -3.17 5.08
CA ILE A 85 -17.49 -2.88 4.99
C ILE A 85 -16.67 -4.11 5.41
N GLU A 86 -17.08 -4.83 6.46
CA GLU A 86 -16.44 -6.10 6.85
C GLU A 86 -16.50 -7.15 5.75
N ASP A 87 -17.67 -7.34 5.12
CA ASP A 87 -17.83 -8.29 4.00
C ASP A 87 -16.90 -7.94 2.82
N VAL A 88 -16.79 -6.64 2.49
CA VAL A 88 -15.86 -6.16 1.46
C VAL A 88 -14.41 -6.43 1.85
N LEU A 89 -14.01 -6.18 3.10
CA LEU A 89 -12.66 -6.46 3.57
C LEU A 89 -12.32 -7.96 3.53
N LEU A 90 -13.26 -8.81 3.95
CA LEU A 90 -13.10 -10.27 3.88
C LEU A 90 -12.97 -10.76 2.43
N TYR A 91 -13.74 -10.19 1.50
CA TYR A 91 -13.59 -10.47 0.08
C TYR A 91 -12.21 -10.04 -0.44
N LEU A 92 -11.76 -8.83 -0.10
CA LEU A 92 -10.46 -8.32 -0.52
C LEU A 92 -9.30 -9.14 0.04
N GLN A 93 -9.39 -9.63 1.28
CA GLN A 93 -8.41 -10.54 1.89
C GLN A 93 -8.30 -11.86 1.12
N LYS A 94 -9.43 -12.43 0.66
CA LYS A 94 -9.44 -13.69 -0.09
C LYS A 94 -8.86 -13.58 -1.51
N VAL A 95 -8.88 -12.38 -2.09
CA VAL A 95 -8.42 -12.11 -3.46
C VAL A 95 -6.95 -11.63 -3.49
N THR A 96 -6.33 -11.37 -2.34
CA THR A 96 -4.93 -10.95 -2.21
C THR A 96 -4.03 -12.16 -2.00
#